data_AF-A0A9X9L6Z5-F1
#
_entry.id   AF-A0A9X9L6Z5-F1
#
_cell.length_a   1.000
_cell.length_b   1.000
_cell.length_c   1.000
_cell.angle_alpha   90.00
_cell.angle_beta   90.00
_cell.angle_gamma   90.00
#
_symmetry.space_group_name_H-M   'P 1'
#
loop_
_entity.id
_entity.type
_entity.pdbx_description
1 polymer ?
#
loop_
_entity_poly.entity_id
_entity_poly.type
_entity_poly.pdbx_seq_one_letter_code
_entity_poly.pdbx_strand_id
1 'polypeptide(L)'
;MSKTKAIALMREIPAVVVSAGHTQKTVKVRVGLKQLNNPIKNISLLKYSGRQQTQLVHDPNNSLRIGDIIAITGGSWVSKDVQYTVDRIIVPFGPPLEERPPVPTIMERLAVRAEKRRLKKERQSPTGHTYHDNQRR
;
A
#
# COMPACT_ATOMS: atom_id res chain seq x y z
N MET A 1 -15.98 -15.99 -3.59
CA MET A 1 -15.12 -15.82 -2.40
C MET A 1 -15.65 -14.65 -1.59
N SER A 2 -15.89 -14.79 -0.28
CA SER A 2 -16.23 -13.63 0.57
C SER A 2 -15.04 -12.68 0.69
N LYS A 3 -15.29 -11.37 0.86
CA LYS A 3 -14.22 -10.34 0.97
C LYS A 3 -13.19 -10.70 2.04
N THR A 4 -13.66 -11.21 3.18
CA THR A 4 -12.83 -11.66 4.30
C THR A 4 -11.89 -12.81 3.92
N LYS A 5 -12.38 -13.78 3.13
CA LYS A 5 -11.56 -14.92 2.66
C LYS A 5 -10.50 -14.48 1.65
N ALA A 6 -10.81 -13.49 0.81
CA ALA A 6 -9.84 -12.91 -0.10
C ALA A 6 -8.73 -12.14 0.65
N ILE A 7 -9.09 -11.40 1.70
CA ILE A 7 -8.14 -10.69 2.56
C ILE A 7 -7.20 -11.68 3.25
N ALA A 8 -7.73 -12.77 3.82
CA ALA A 8 -6.93 -13.79 4.49
C ALA A 8 -5.90 -14.49 3.57
N LEU A 9 -6.13 -14.49 2.26
CA LEU A 9 -5.20 -15.06 1.28
C LEU A 9 -4.08 -14.07 0.87
N MET A 10 -4.20 -12.79 1.20
CA MET A 10 -3.20 -11.79 0.82
C MET A 10 -1.92 -12.00 1.62
N ARG A 11 -0.80 -12.08 0.91
CA ARG A 11 0.52 -12.21 1.52
C ARG A 11 0.93 -10.90 2.18
N GLU A 12 1.14 -10.95 3.49
CA GLU A 12 1.81 -9.88 4.23
C GLU A 12 3.32 -9.97 4.03
N ILE A 13 3.92 -8.83 3.72
CA ILE A 13 5.36 -8.73 3.49
C ILE A 13 5.95 -7.78 4.54
N PRO A 14 6.88 -8.22 5.39
CA PRO A 14 7.57 -7.33 6.30
C PRO A 14 8.51 -6.42 5.52
N ALA A 15 8.53 -5.13 5.86
CA ALA A 15 9.36 -4.12 5.25
C ALA A 15 9.84 -3.10 6.27
N VAL A 16 10.96 -2.44 5.97
CA VAL A 16 11.52 -1.36 6.79
C VAL A 16 11.36 -0.04 6.07
N VAL A 17 10.85 0.98 6.75
CA VAL A 17 10.70 2.33 6.19
C VAL A 17 12.07 3.01 6.10
N VAL A 18 12.47 3.42 4.89
CA VAL A 18 13.76 4.07 4.62
C VAL A 18 13.61 5.59 4.52
N SER A 19 12.53 6.06 3.89
CA SER A 19 12.23 7.48 3.83
C SER A 19 10.73 7.75 3.92
N ALA A 20 10.37 8.76 4.70
CA ALA A 20 9.01 9.24 4.92
C ALA A 20 8.96 10.78 4.80
N GLY A 21 7.76 11.35 4.62
CA GLY A 21 7.53 12.81 4.66
C GLY A 21 7.88 13.60 3.38
N HIS A 22 8.55 12.99 2.40
CA HIS A 22 8.91 13.69 1.14
C HIS A 22 7.74 13.75 0.15
N THR A 23 6.87 12.74 0.17
CA THR A 23 5.71 12.64 -0.73
C THR A 23 4.48 12.38 0.11
N GLN A 24 3.38 13.07 -0.20
CA GLN A 24 2.13 12.86 0.52
C GLN A 24 1.66 11.41 0.35
N LYS A 25 1.26 10.78 1.47
CA LYS A 25 0.64 9.45 1.53
C LYS A 25 1.45 8.34 0.89
N THR A 26 2.77 8.53 0.78
CA THR A 26 3.66 7.60 0.11
C THR A 26 4.99 7.56 0.86
N VAL A 27 5.48 6.35 1.10
CA VAL A 27 6.78 6.10 1.75
C VAL A 27 7.65 5.20 0.89
N LYS A 28 8.97 5.32 1.04
CA LYS A 28 9.92 4.38 0.45
C LYS A 28 10.32 3.35 1.51
N VAL A 29 10.19 2.07 1.15
CA VAL A 29 10.48 0.95 2.05
C VAL A 29 11.49 0.00 1.43
N ARG A 30 12.24 -0.71 2.27
CA ARG A 30 13.09 -1.83 1.87
C ARG A 30 12.41 -3.15 2.22
N VAL A 31 12.33 -4.02 1.23
CA VAL A 31 11.82 -5.39 1.35
C VAL A 31 13.00 -6.35 1.19
N GLY A 32 13.08 -7.32 2.10
CA GLY A 32 14.03 -8.43 1.99
C GLY A 32 13.49 -9.52 1.07
N LEU A 33 14.28 -9.90 0.08
CA LEU A 33 14.00 -10.97 -0.88
C LEU A 33 15.09 -12.05 -0.77
N LYS A 34 14.69 -13.31 -0.90
CA LYS A 34 15.63 -14.41 -1.10
C LYS A 34 15.76 -14.66 -2.59
N GLN A 35 16.96 -14.51 -3.11
CA GLN A 35 17.28 -14.84 -4.50
C GLN A 35 18.06 -16.15 -4.51
N LEU A 36 17.63 -17.11 -5.33
CA LEU A 36 18.44 -18.29 -5.61
C LEU A 36 19.53 -17.89 -6.60
N ASN A 37 20.79 -18.06 -6.22
CA ASN A 37 21.88 -17.91 -7.16
C ASN A 37 21.88 -19.15 -8.03
N ASN A 38 21.59 -19.00 -9.33
CA ASN A 38 21.72 -20.07 -10.31
C ASN A 38 23.06 -19.92 -11.04
N PRO A 39 24.18 -20.44 -10.49
CA PRO A 39 25.36 -20.66 -11.32
C PRO A 39 24.99 -21.80 -12.26
N ILE A 40 24.83 -21.51 -13.55
CA ILE A 40 24.30 -22.38 -14.61
C ILE A 40 25.08 -23.71 -14.81
N LYS A 41 25.99 -24.13 -13.90
CA LYS A 41 26.82 -25.32 -14.09
C LYS A 41 26.96 -26.27 -12.89
N ASN A 42 26.70 -25.87 -11.64
CA ASN A 42 26.96 -26.74 -10.47
C ASN A 42 25.84 -26.69 -9.42
N ILE A 43 25.13 -27.81 -9.26
CA ILE A 43 24.04 -27.99 -8.27
C ILE A 43 24.55 -27.80 -6.82
N SER A 44 25.81 -28.13 -6.54
CA SER A 44 26.44 -27.95 -5.22
C SER A 44 26.67 -26.48 -4.81
N LEU A 45 26.52 -25.53 -5.73
CA LEU A 45 26.70 -24.09 -5.48
C LEU A 45 25.37 -23.30 -5.41
N LEU A 46 24.23 -24.01 -5.37
CA LEU A 46 22.91 -23.40 -5.16
C LEU A 46 22.83 -22.83 -3.74
N LYS A 47 23.07 -21.52 -3.61
CA LYS A 47 22.95 -20.78 -2.35
C LYS A 47 21.92 -19.68 -2.50
N TYR A 48 21.06 -19.53 -1.49
CA TYR A 48 20.20 -18.37 -1.37
C TYR A 48 21.02 -17.16 -0.92
N SER A 49 20.99 -16.09 -1.72
CA SER A 49 21.52 -14.79 -1.34
C SER A 49 20.39 -13.88 -0.86
N GLY A 50 20.70 -13.04 0.13
CA GLY A 50 19.80 -11.98 0.55
C GLY A 50 19.88 -10.82 -0.43
N ARG A 51 18.78 -10.51 -1.10
CA ARG A 51 18.63 -9.32 -1.94
C ARG A 51 17.70 -8.34 -1.24
N GLN A 52 18.05 -7.07 -1.24
CA GLN A 52 17.16 -6.01 -0.78
C GLN A 52 16.58 -5.27 -1.99
N GLN A 53 15.29 -4.95 -1.95
CA GLN A 53 14.63 -4.15 -2.96
C GLN A 53 13.88 -2.99 -2.33
N THR A 54 14.02 -1.80 -2.91
CA THR A 54 13.26 -0.62 -2.49
C THR A 54 11.96 -0.52 -3.26
N GLN A 55 10.84 -0.31 -2.56
CA GLN A 55 9.51 -0.17 -3.15
C GLN A 55 8.84 1.10 -2.63
N LEU A 56 7.91 1.65 -3.41
CA LEU A 56 7.02 2.73 -2.96
C LEU A 56 5.71 2.13 -2.42
N VAL A 57 5.28 2.62 -1.26
CA VAL A 57 4.11 2.09 -0.54
C VAL A 57 3.17 3.22 -0.18
N HIS A 58 1.88 2.98 -0.37
CA HIS A 58 0.83 3.90 0.02
C HIS A 58 0.57 3.85 1.53
N ASP A 59 0.73 4.99 2.19
CA ASP A 59 0.35 5.25 3.58
C ASP A 59 -0.85 6.22 3.59
N PRO A 60 -2.09 5.75 3.77
CA PRO A 60 -3.28 6.60 3.63
C PRO A 60 -3.33 7.83 4.54
N ASN A 61 -2.77 7.70 5.76
CA ASN A 61 -2.92 8.67 6.84
C ASN A 61 -1.59 9.31 7.28
N ASN A 62 -0.47 9.05 6.57
CA ASN A 62 0.87 9.54 6.93
C ASN A 62 1.30 9.14 8.36
N SER A 63 0.95 7.93 8.75
CA SER A 63 1.21 7.36 10.07
C SER A 63 2.69 7.00 10.29
N LEU A 64 3.43 6.77 9.21
CA LEU A 64 4.76 6.17 9.28
C LEU A 64 5.89 7.17 9.54
N ARG A 65 6.94 6.68 10.19
CA ARG A 65 8.22 7.36 10.43
C ARG A 65 9.37 6.52 9.88
N ILE A 66 10.52 7.17 9.67
CA ILE A 66 11.72 6.51 9.18
C ILE A 66 12.17 5.49 10.22
N GLY A 67 12.50 4.27 9.80
CA GLY A 67 12.94 3.19 10.69
C GLY A 67 11.82 2.27 11.18
N ASP A 68 10.54 2.60 10.96
CA ASP A 68 9.43 1.71 11.32
C ASP A 68 9.53 0.37 10.57
N ILE A 69 9.20 -0.72 11.28
CA ILE A 69 9.01 -2.04 10.68
C ILE A 69 7.51 -2.24 10.46
N ILE A 70 7.11 -2.49 9.23
CA ILE A 70 5.71 -2.51 8.81
C ILE A 70 5.37 -3.81 8.06
N ALA A 71 4.09 -4.17 8.09
CA ALA A 71 3.51 -5.16 7.19
C ALA A 71 2.88 -4.45 6.00
N ILE A 72 3.29 -4.82 4.79
CA ILE A 72 2.68 -4.32 3.55
C ILE A 72 1.93 -5.43 2.83
N THR A 73 0.90 -5.04 2.10
CA THR A 73 0.11 -5.93 1.24
C THR A 73 0.15 -5.42 -0.19
N GLY A 74 0.26 -6.34 -1.15
CA GLY A 74 0.19 -6.03 -2.57
C GLY A 74 -1.24 -6.07 -3.13
N GLY A 75 -1.39 -5.81 -4.43
CA GLY A 75 -2.66 -6.01 -5.14
C GLY A 75 -3.58 -4.78 -5.16
N SER A 76 -3.16 -3.65 -4.59
CA SER A 76 -3.90 -2.40 -4.62
C SER A 76 -3.06 -1.30 -5.27
N TRP A 77 -3.20 -1.17 -6.59
CA TRP A 77 -2.55 -0.12 -7.36
C TRP A 77 -3.17 1.25 -7.04
N VAL A 78 -2.36 2.15 -6.48
CA VAL A 78 -2.75 3.54 -6.21
C VAL A 78 -2.22 4.46 -7.29
N SER A 79 -1.02 4.17 -7.79
CA SER A 79 -0.39 4.82 -8.93
C SER A 79 0.44 3.79 -9.72
N LYS A 80 1.16 4.24 -10.75
CA LYS A 80 2.03 3.38 -11.58
C LYS A 80 3.08 2.63 -10.75
N ASP A 81 3.73 3.33 -9.82
CA ASP A 81 4.86 2.79 -9.04
C ASP A 81 4.44 2.37 -7.61
N VAL A 82 3.22 2.73 -7.18
CA VAL A 82 2.70 2.42 -5.84
C VAL A 82 1.69 1.28 -5.92
N GLN A 83 2.22 0.06 -5.83
CA GLN A 83 1.47 -1.20 -5.91
C GLN A 83 1.13 -1.81 -4.54
N TYR A 84 1.80 -1.32 -3.50
CA TYR A 84 1.71 -1.82 -2.14
C TYR A 84 1.00 -0.81 -1.24
N THR A 85 0.30 -1.31 -0.23
CA THR A 85 -0.34 -0.49 0.80
C THR A 85 0.08 -0.99 2.19
N VAL A 86 0.29 -0.06 3.13
CA VAL A 86 0.59 -0.38 4.53
C VAL A 86 -0.62 -1.03 5.17
N ASP A 87 -0.44 -2.16 5.84
CA ASP A 87 -1.53 -2.82 6.56
C ASP A 87 -1.50 -2.56 8.06
N ARG A 88 -0.36 -2.81 8.70
CA ARG A 88 -0.11 -2.46 10.09
C ARG A 88 1.35 -2.11 10.34
N ILE A 89 1.58 -1.40 11.43
CA ILE A 89 2.91 -1.15 11.98
C ILE A 89 3.23 -2.34 12.90
N ILE A 90 4.34 -3.03 12.63
CA ILE A 90 4.80 -4.18 13.44
C ILE A 90 5.60 -3.65 14.63
N VAL A 91 6.56 -2.77 14.36
CA VAL A 91 7.39 -2.12 15.38
C VAL A 91 7.50 -0.63 15.04
N PRO A 92 6.97 0.27 15.89
CA PRO A 92 7.17 1.70 15.72
C PRO A 92 8.59 2.11 16.14
N PHE A 93 9.19 3.02 15.38
CA PHE A 93 10.45 3.67 15.71
C PHE A 93 10.19 5.14 16.06
N GLY A 94 10.62 5.59 17.24
CA GLY A 94 10.36 6.94 17.74
C GLY A 94 9.03 7.03 18.52
N PRO A 95 8.11 7.96 18.19
CA PRO A 95 6.91 8.22 18.99
C PRO A 95 5.99 6.98 19.06
N PRO A 96 5.27 6.74 20.15
CA PRO A 96 4.38 5.60 20.30
C PRO A 96 3.23 5.63 19.28
N LEU A 97 2.51 4.51 19.14
CA LEU A 97 1.42 4.37 18.18
C LEU A 97 0.26 5.35 18.45
N GLU A 98 0.06 5.71 19.72
CA GLU A 98 -1.01 6.57 20.22
C GLU A 98 -0.89 8.02 19.72
N GLU A 99 0.34 8.50 19.54
CA GLU A 99 0.61 9.85 19.03
C GLU A 99 0.53 9.94 17.49
N ARG A 100 0.29 8.81 16.81
CA ARG A 100 0.28 8.73 15.35
C ARG A 100 -1.15 8.57 14.86
N PRO A 101 -1.47 9.08 13.65
CA PRO A 101 -2.76 8.80 13.06
C PRO A 101 -2.87 7.29 12.79
N PRO A 102 -4.03 6.66 13.03
CA PRO A 102 -4.19 5.22 12.87
C PRO A 102 -4.12 4.81 11.40
N VAL A 103 -3.55 3.63 11.11
CA VAL A 103 -3.56 3.05 9.76
C VAL A 103 -4.94 2.44 9.50
N PRO A 104 -5.65 2.83 8.42
CA PRO A 104 -6.99 2.32 8.16
C PRO A 104 -6.97 0.87 7.71
N THR A 105 -7.96 0.11 8.14
CA THR A 105 -8.13 -1.31 7.85
C THR A 105 -8.46 -1.51 6.36
N ILE A 106 -8.16 -2.71 5.81
CA ILE A 106 -8.51 -3.04 4.41
C ILE A 106 -9.99 -2.77 4.10
N MET A 107 -10.89 -3.11 5.02
CA MET A 107 -12.33 -2.92 4.84
C MET A 107 -12.72 -1.44 4.76
N GLU A 108 -12.15 -0.60 5.63
CA GLU A 108 -12.36 0.85 5.62
C GLU A 108 -11.83 1.46 4.32
N ARG A 109 -10.65 1.03 3.87
CA ARG A 109 -10.08 1.46 2.58
C ARG A 109 -10.98 1.09 1.41
N LEU A 110 -11.57 -0.12 1.42
CA LEU A 110 -12.50 -0.56 0.39
C LEU A 110 -13.81 0.23 0.43
N ALA A 111 -14.33 0.55 1.61
CA ALA A 111 -15.52 1.39 1.78
C ALA A 111 -15.28 2.79 1.21
N VAL A 112 -14.17 3.44 1.56
CA VAL A 112 -13.78 4.76 1.03
C VAL A 112 -13.65 4.72 -0.50
N ARG A 113 -13.06 3.65 -1.06
CA ARG A 113 -12.95 3.48 -2.52
C ARG A 113 -14.31 3.26 -3.18
N ALA A 114 -15.21 2.49 -2.57
CA ALA A 114 -16.56 2.27 -3.08
C ALA A 114 -17.36 3.58 -3.08
N GLU A 115 -17.25 4.37 -2.01
CA GLU A 115 -17.90 5.67 -1.88
C GLU A 115 -17.42 6.64 -2.97
N LYS A 116 -16.10 6.77 -3.13
CA LYS A 116 -15.52 7.60 -4.20
C LYS A 116 -16.00 7.20 -5.60
N ARG A 117 -16.16 5.89 -5.84
CA ARG A 117 -16.71 5.40 -7.11
C ARG A 117 -18.19 5.73 -7.27
N ARG A 118 -18.99 5.61 -6.20
CA ARG A 118 -20.42 5.96 -6.20
C ARG A 118 -20.61 7.43 -6.53
N LEU A 119 -19.93 8.33 -5.81
CA LEU A 119 -19.96 9.77 -6.06
C LEU A 119 -19.50 10.13 -7.48
N LYS A 120 -18.47 9.44 -8.01
CA LYS A 120 -18.04 9.65 -9.40
C LYS A 120 -19.13 9.24 -10.40
N LYS A 121 -19.82 8.12 -10.17
CA LYS A 121 -20.92 7.66 -11.04
C LYS A 121 -22.11 8.61 -11.00
N GLU A 122 -22.46 9.13 -9.82
CA GLU A 122 -23.51 10.14 -9.67
C GLU A 122 -23.21 11.40 -10.48
N ARG A 123 -21.97 11.89 -10.43
CA ARG A 123 -21.51 13.03 -11.26
C ARG A 123 -21.56 12.75 -12.76
N GLN A 124 -21.34 11.50 -13.17
CA GLN A 124 -21.37 11.08 -14.57
C GLN A 124 -22.78 10.77 -15.09
N SER A 125 -23.77 10.65 -14.19
CA SER A 125 -25.14 10.41 -14.59
C SER A 125 -25.68 11.59 -15.41
N PRO A 126 -26.57 11.35 -16.40
CA PRO A 126 -27.12 12.40 -17.26
C PRO A 126 -27.78 13.52 -16.45
N THR A 127 -28.39 13.17 -15.31
CA THR A 127 -28.96 14.12 -14.35
C THR A 127 -27.91 15.08 -13.76
N GLY A 128 -26.71 14.63 -13.44
CA GLY A 128 -25.62 15.49 -12.96
C GLY A 128 -24.97 16.34 -14.05
N HIS A 129 -24.97 15.85 -15.30
CA HIS A 129 -24.47 16.57 -16.47
C HIS A 129 -25.36 17.76 -16.84
N THR A 130 -26.68 17.59 -16.82
CA THR A 130 -27.66 18.63 -17.20
C THR A 130 -27.70 19.80 -16.21
N TYR A 131 -27.48 19.57 -14.90
CA TYR A 131 -27.44 20.66 -13.91
C TYR A 131 -26.26 21.62 -14.09
N HIS A 132 -25.08 21.12 -14.46
CA HIS A 132 -23.90 21.97 -14.67
C HIS A 132 -23.95 22.76 -15.99
N ASP A 133 -24.66 22.25 -17.00
CA ASP A 133 -24.82 22.92 -18.30
C ASP A 133 -25.84 24.08 -18.23
N ASN A 134 -26.94 23.90 -17.47
CA ASN A 134 -27.95 24.94 -17.26
C ASN A 134 -27.49 26.12 -16.37
N GLN A 135 -26.42 25.97 -15.59
CA GLN A 135 -25.87 27.04 -14.73
C GLN A 135 -24.80 27.89 -15.44
N ARG A 136 -24.44 27.56 -16.68
CA ARG A 136 -23.45 28.28 -17.51
C ARG A 136 -24.07 29.07 -18.67
N ARG A 137 -25.40 29.03 -18.81
CA ARG A 137 -26.18 29.83 -19.77
C ARG A 137 -26.86 30.96 -19.02
#